data_AF-A0A2V5XF21-F1
#
_entry.id   AF-A0A2V5XF21-F1
#
_cell.length_a   1.000
_cell.length_b   1.000
_cell.length_c   1.000
_cell.angle_alpha   90.00
_cell.angle_beta   90.00
_cell.angle_gamma   90.00
#
_symmetry.space_group_name_H-M   'P 1'
#
loop_
_entity.id
_entity.type
_entity.pdbx_description
1 polymer ?
#
loop_
_entity_poly.entity_id
_entity_poly.type
_entity_poly.pdbx_seq_one_letter_code
_entity_poly.pdbx_strand_id
1 'polypeptide(L)'
;MSEDELEICFLLGNQAFNKYILAVSVGAVFFGANTYLGNGPNFMVKALADQQKVHTPTFLGFVFKYTLPCMVPMLLIVWWIFFR
;
A
#
# COMPACT_ATOMS: atom_id res chain seq x y z
N MET A 1 -26.40 14.82 7.67
CA MET A 1 -25.57 13.63 7.43
C MET A 1 -25.62 13.37 5.95
N SER A 2 -24.47 13.43 5.29
CA SER A 2 -24.35 13.12 3.85
C SER A 2 -24.74 11.65 3.60
N GLU A 3 -25.20 11.32 2.40
CA GLU A 3 -25.43 9.91 2.01
C GLU A 3 -24.13 9.09 2.15
N ASP A 4 -22.97 9.70 1.86
CA ASP A 4 -21.66 9.07 2.02
C ASP A 4 -21.35 8.71 3.49
N GLU A 5 -21.75 9.57 4.43
CA GLU A 5 -21.53 9.34 5.86
C GLU A 5 -22.39 8.17 6.34
N LEU A 6 -23.61 8.01 5.80
CA LEU A 6 -24.49 6.88 6.08
C LEU A 6 -23.91 5.56 5.56
N GLU A 7 -23.36 5.55 4.35
CA GLU A 7 -22.72 4.36 3.78
C GLU A 7 -21.48 3.94 4.58
N ILE A 8 -20.65 4.90 4.98
CA ILE A 8 -19.47 4.64 5.83
C ILE A 8 -19.89 4.10 7.20
N CYS A 9 -20.90 4.70 7.84
CA CYS A 9 -21.43 4.21 9.11
C CYS A 9 -22.01 2.79 8.98
N PHE A 10 -22.64 2.45 7.84
CA PHE A 10 -23.13 1.10 7.58
C PHE A 10 -21.98 0.10 7.36
N LEU A 11 -20.94 0.49 6.64
CA LEU A 11 -19.72 -0.31 6.41
C LEU A 11 -18.93 -0.58 7.69
N LEU A 12 -18.82 0.43 8.57
CA LEU A 12 -18.10 0.33 9.85
C LEU A 12 -18.95 -0.29 10.97
N GLY A 13 -20.27 -0.06 10.96
CA GLY A 13 -21.18 -0.51 12.01
C GLY A 13 -21.62 -1.96 11.86
N ASN A 14 -21.55 -2.53 10.65
CA ASN A 14 -21.96 -3.91 10.40
C ASN A 14 -20.74 -4.86 10.48
N GLN A 15 -20.73 -5.68 11.55
CA GLN A 15 -19.71 -6.69 11.82
C GLN A 15 -19.44 -7.65 10.65
N ALA A 16 -20.43 -7.88 9.76
CA ALA A 16 -20.24 -8.74 8.59
C ALA A 16 -19.25 -8.14 7.57
N PHE A 17 -19.15 -6.80 7.48
CA PHE A 17 -18.29 -6.13 6.51
C PHE A 17 -16.89 -5.79 7.04
N ASN A 18 -16.63 -5.98 8.34
CA ASN A 18 -15.32 -5.78 8.95
C ASN A 18 -14.18 -6.48 8.19
N LYS A 19 -14.44 -7.66 7.61
CA LYS A 19 -13.47 -8.41 6.82
C LYS A 19 -12.99 -7.66 5.56
N TYR A 20 -13.88 -6.90 4.92
CA TYR A 20 -13.52 -6.10 3.74
C TYR A 20 -12.68 -4.88 4.12
N ILE A 21 -13.05 -4.19 5.21
CA ILE A 21 -12.24 -3.09 5.75
C ILE A 21 -10.84 -3.60 6.09
N LEU A 22 -10.75 -4.74 6.80
CA LEU A 22 -9.48 -5.37 7.16
C LEU A 22 -8.64 -5.71 5.92
N ALA A 23 -9.25 -6.33 4.91
CA ALA A 23 -8.56 -6.67 3.67
C ALA A 23 -8.02 -5.42 2.94
N VAL A 24 -8.82 -4.34 2.86
CA VAL A 24 -8.41 -3.08 2.24
C VAL A 24 -7.34 -2.37 3.06
N SER A 25 -7.46 -2.31 4.38
CA SER A 25 -6.46 -1.71 5.28
C SER A 25 -5.13 -2.45 5.18
N VAL A 26 -5.16 -3.78 5.21
CA VAL A 26 -3.97 -4.63 5.04
C VAL A 26 -3.35 -4.41 3.66
N GLY A 27 -4.17 -4.37 2.60
CA GLY A 27 -3.72 -4.04 1.26
C GLY A 27 -3.08 -2.64 1.17
N ALA A 28 -3.69 -1.63 1.76
CA ALA A 28 -3.16 -0.27 1.76
C ALA A 28 -1.81 -0.16 2.48
N VAL A 29 -1.64 -0.83 3.63
CA VAL A 29 -0.37 -0.83 4.36
C VAL A 29 0.72 -1.58 3.59
N PHE A 30 0.43 -2.78 3.10
CA PHE A 30 1.41 -3.57 2.37
C PHE A 30 1.78 -2.93 1.04
N PHE A 31 0.81 -2.40 0.29
CA PHE A 31 1.04 -1.83 -1.06
C PHE A 31 1.45 -0.35 -1.08
N GLY A 32 1.11 0.42 -0.05
CA GLY A 32 1.44 1.85 0.02
C GLY A 32 2.93 2.15 0.19
N ALA A 33 3.72 1.26 0.81
CA ALA A 33 5.15 1.48 0.98
C ALA A 33 6.01 1.05 -0.22
N ASN A 34 5.41 0.37 -1.20
CA ASN A 34 6.17 -0.38 -2.20
C ASN A 34 6.69 0.40 -3.37
N THR A 35 6.21 1.62 -3.56
CA THR A 35 6.69 2.47 -4.62
C THR A 35 6.89 3.86 -4.06
N TYR A 36 7.71 4.65 -4.75
CA TYR A 36 7.89 6.04 -4.38
C TYR A 36 6.65 6.91 -4.63
N LEU A 37 5.60 6.36 -5.24
CA LEU A 37 4.29 7.00 -5.41
C LEU A 37 3.30 6.62 -4.30
N GLY A 38 3.60 5.58 -3.51
CA GLY A 38 2.61 5.01 -2.59
C GLY A 38 2.46 5.75 -1.25
N ASN A 39 3.44 6.58 -0.86
CA ASN A 39 3.32 7.41 0.33
C ASN A 39 4.03 8.78 0.17
N GLY A 40 3.58 9.77 0.95
CA GLY A 40 4.12 11.13 0.91
C GLY A 40 5.64 11.23 1.13
N PRO A 41 6.23 10.56 2.14
CA PRO A 41 7.67 10.57 2.35
C PRO A 41 8.49 10.03 1.18
N ASN A 42 8.11 8.90 0.58
CA ASN A 42 8.84 8.34 -0.56
C ASN A 42 8.72 9.23 -1.81
N PHE A 43 7.56 9.88 -1.99
CA PHE A 43 7.36 10.84 -3.06
C PHE A 43 8.25 12.07 -2.87
N MET A 44 8.41 12.53 -1.64
CA MET A 44 9.34 13.61 -1.28
C MET A 44 10.80 13.23 -1.59
N VAL A 45 11.22 12.01 -1.27
CA VAL A 45 12.58 11.52 -1.61
C VAL A 45 12.78 11.47 -3.13
N LYS A 46 11.77 11.01 -3.89
CA LYS A 46 11.81 11.01 -5.35
C LYS A 46 11.93 12.43 -5.92
N ALA A 47 11.15 13.38 -5.41
CA ALA A 47 11.21 14.78 -5.83
C ALA A 47 12.59 15.41 -5.56
N LEU A 48 13.21 15.09 -4.42
CA LEU A 48 14.56 15.55 -4.09
C LEU A 48 15.62 14.93 -5.01
N ALA A 49 15.52 13.63 -5.30
CA ALA A 49 16.41 12.95 -6.23
C ALA A 49 16.31 13.52 -7.66
N ASP A 50 15.09 13.84 -8.12
CA ASP A 50 14.86 14.48 -9.41
C ASP A 50 15.42 15.91 -9.44
N GLN A 51 15.29 16.69 -8.34
CA GLN A 51 15.93 18.01 -8.21
C GLN A 51 17.47 17.94 -8.25
N GLN A 52 18.06 16.89 -7.67
CA GLN A 52 19.51 16.67 -7.71
C GLN A 52 20.01 16.03 -9.02
N LYS A 53 19.14 15.84 -10.02
CA LYS A 53 19.45 15.16 -11.30
C LYS A 53 20.00 13.74 -11.12
N VAL A 54 19.60 13.06 -10.06
CA VAL A 54 19.98 11.65 -9.80
C VAL A 54 19.08 10.75 -10.64
N HIS A 55 19.66 9.74 -11.29
CA HIS A 55 18.91 8.83 -12.14
C HIS A 55 18.01 7.93 -11.29
N THR A 56 16.71 8.23 -11.26
CA THR A 56 15.73 7.42 -10.55
C THR A 56 15.07 6.43 -11.52
N PRO A 57 14.79 5.18 -11.09
CA PRO A 57 14.12 4.20 -11.94
C PRO A 57 12.67 4.63 -12.24
N THR A 58 12.17 4.26 -13.42
CA THR A 58 10.77 4.44 -13.81
C THR A 58 9.85 3.63 -12.90
N PHE A 59 8.58 4.01 -12.78
CA PHE A 59 7.63 3.41 -11.83
C PHE A 59 7.54 1.89 -11.99
N LEU A 60 7.28 1.43 -13.20
CA LEU A 60 7.24 0.00 -13.52
C LEU A 60 8.60 -0.67 -13.30
N GLY A 61 9.70 0.03 -13.62
CA GLY A 61 11.05 -0.47 -13.36
C GLY A 61 11.33 -0.69 -11.86
N PHE A 62 10.82 0.19 -11.00
CA PHE A 62 10.92 0.03 -9.55
C PHE A 62 10.09 -1.16 -9.06
N VAL A 63 8.87 -1.30 -9.58
CA VAL A 63 7.95 -2.38 -9.24
C VAL A 63 8.52 -3.75 -9.60
N PHE A 64 8.98 -3.94 -10.83
CA PHE A 64 9.48 -5.25 -11.27
C PHE A 64 10.85 -5.59 -10.69
N LYS A 65 11.74 -4.60 -10.52
CA LYS A 65 13.13 -4.86 -10.11
C LYS A 65 13.33 -4.91 -8.60
N TYR A 66 12.54 -4.18 -7.82
CA TYR A 66 12.72 -4.05 -6.38
C TYR A 66 11.48 -4.50 -5.61
N THR A 67 10.30 -3.99 -5.96
CA THR A 67 9.08 -4.27 -5.22
C THR A 67 8.68 -5.75 -5.27
N LEU A 68 8.51 -6.33 -6.45
CA LEU A 68 8.12 -7.74 -6.62
C LEU A 68 9.08 -8.72 -5.91
N PRO A 69 10.40 -8.67 -6.16
CA PRO A 69 11.34 -9.60 -5.53
C PRO A 69 11.50 -9.40 -4.02
N CYS A 70 11.24 -8.21 -3.46
CA CYS A 70 11.30 -7.99 -2.01
C CYS A 70 9.96 -8.25 -1.30
N MET A 71 8.83 -7.86 -1.90
CA MET A 71 7.50 -8.05 -1.34
C MET A 71 7.05 -9.50 -1.33
N VAL A 72 7.28 -10.24 -2.42
CA VAL A 72 6.79 -11.61 -2.53
C VAL A 72 7.32 -12.49 -1.39
N PRO A 73 8.62 -12.49 -1.05
CA PRO A 73 9.12 -13.20 0.12
C PRO A 73 8.50 -12.71 1.43
N MET A 74 8.38 -11.38 1.61
CA MET A 74 7.79 -10.80 2.82
C MET A 74 6.34 -11.24 3.01
N LEU A 75 5.53 -11.17 1.96
CA LEU A 75 4.13 -11.60 1.95
C LEU A 75 4.01 -13.09 2.24
N LEU A 76 4.88 -13.92 1.64
CA LEU A 76 4.92 -15.36 1.92
C LEU A 76 5.27 -15.66 3.38
N ILE A 77 6.23 -14.95 3.96
CA ILE A 77 6.61 -15.10 5.37
C ILE A 77 5.47 -14.67 6.29
N VAL A 78 4.87 -13.50 6.07
CA VAL A 78 3.73 -13.01 6.86
C VAL A 78 2.55 -13.98 6.76
N TRP A 79 2.23 -14.43 5.54
CA TRP A 79 1.18 -15.43 5.34
C TRP A 79 1.47 -16.72 6.11
N TRP A 80 2.72 -17.21 6.06
CA TRP A 80 3.11 -18.44 6.74
C TRP A 80 3.08 -18.34 8.27
N ILE A 81 3.34 -17.16 8.84
CA ILE A 81 3.35 -16.92 10.29
C ILE A 81 1.94 -16.68 10.84
N PHE A 82 1.10 -15.92 10.12
CA PHE A 82 -0.20 -15.46 10.63
C PHE A 82 -1.41 -16.27 10.12
N PHE A 83 -1.29 -16.96 8.98
CA PHE A 83 -2.40 -17.67 8.33
C PHE A 83 -2.19 -19.19 8.20
N ARG A 84 -1.15 -19.74 8.84
CA ARG A 84 -1.10 -21.16 9.20
C ARG A 84 -1.98 -21.40 10.43
#